data_AF-A0A6M0AMT2-F1
#
_entry.id   AF-A0A6M0AMT2-F1
#
_cell.length_a   1.000
_cell.length_b   1.000
_cell.length_c   1.000
_cell.angle_alpha   90.00
_cell.angle_beta   90.00
_cell.angle_gamma   90.00
#
_symmetry.space_group_name_H-M   'P 1'
#
loop_
_entity.id
_entity.type
_entity.pdbx_description
1 polymer ?
#
loop_
_entity_poly.entity_id
_entity_poly.type
_entity_poly.pdbx_seq_one_letter_code
_entity_poly.pdbx_strand_id
1 'polypeptide(L)'
;FIHDFAITPNYCIFFQNPVSYNPFPFLLGYRGAGECVAYQPEQPTRIIVIPRKQNTEEVKILETQSGFIFHHANAFEEDGKIYVDSICYESLPAIETGTDFREIDMNTNAPGQLWRFTLNLTEKTVASQFLEERCCEFPIINPNSVGHPYRYLFIGAADRPTGNAPLQGILKIDMETKTQQFWSAAPKGFVNEPMFVPRPNAEREDDGWVLTLVYDASHHRSDLVILDGCDLTSGPVARLHLKHHIPYGLHGSWSGELLGVGLNQVEG
;
A
#
# COMPACT_ATOMS: atom_id res chain seq x y z
N PHE A 1 14.27 -5.64 -8.22
CA PHE A 1 14.15 -4.63 -7.14
C PHE A 1 13.09 -5.12 -6.19
N ILE A 2 13.34 -5.09 -4.89
CA ILE A 2 12.41 -5.49 -3.84
C ILE A 2 12.23 -4.25 -2.96
N HIS A 3 11.04 -3.66 -2.97
CA HIS A 3 10.69 -2.48 -2.16
C HIS A 3 10.16 -2.90 -0.80
N ASP A 4 9.21 -3.84 -0.83
CA ASP A 4 8.39 -4.26 0.30
C ASP A 4 8.38 -5.79 0.43
N PHE A 5 7.80 -6.29 1.52
CA PHE A 5 7.58 -7.71 1.78
C PHE A 5 6.36 -7.93 2.67
N ALA A 6 5.76 -9.11 2.56
CA ALA A 6 4.66 -9.53 3.43
C ALA A 6 5.12 -10.63 4.39
N ILE A 7 4.40 -10.79 5.49
CA ILE A 7 4.64 -11.87 6.46
C ILE A 7 3.37 -12.68 6.70
N THR A 8 3.54 -13.92 7.11
CA THR A 8 2.54 -14.79 7.72
C THR A 8 3.13 -15.38 9.00
N PRO A 9 2.39 -16.12 9.84
CA PRO A 9 2.95 -16.80 11.00
C PRO A 9 4.19 -17.64 10.70
N ASN A 10 4.26 -18.26 9.51
CA ASN A 10 5.35 -19.18 9.17
C ASN A 10 6.31 -18.65 8.10
N TYR A 11 5.98 -17.61 7.33
CA TYR A 11 6.79 -17.19 6.18
C TYR A 11 7.02 -15.67 6.11
N CYS A 12 8.17 -15.27 5.58
CA CYS A 12 8.38 -13.96 4.96
C CYS A 12 8.32 -14.14 3.44
N ILE A 13 7.54 -13.32 2.75
CA ILE A 13 7.32 -13.41 1.31
C ILE A 13 7.79 -12.13 0.64
N PHE A 14 8.69 -12.28 -0.33
CA PHE A 14 9.24 -11.17 -1.11
C PHE A 14 8.90 -11.35 -2.59
N PHE A 15 8.48 -10.27 -3.25
CA PHE A 15 8.27 -10.26 -4.69
C PHE A 15 9.44 -9.53 -5.35
N GLN A 16 10.33 -10.30 -5.98
CA GLN A 16 11.45 -9.77 -6.73
C GLN A 16 11.00 -9.45 -8.15
N ASN A 17 10.65 -8.18 -8.39
CA ASN A 17 10.34 -7.70 -9.72
C ASN A 17 11.54 -7.85 -10.68
N PRO A 18 11.29 -8.23 -11.94
CA PRO A 18 12.32 -8.40 -12.96
C PRO A 18 12.87 -7.05 -13.41
N VAL A 19 14.09 -6.73 -12.99
CA VAL A 19 14.78 -5.50 -13.38
C VAL A 19 16.23 -5.79 -13.75
N SER A 20 16.76 -5.08 -14.74
CA SER A 20 18.21 -4.96 -14.95
C SER A 20 18.73 -3.68 -14.32
N TYR A 21 20.03 -3.69 -14.01
CA TYR A 21 20.74 -2.53 -13.52
C TYR A 21 22.05 -2.34 -14.29
N ASN A 22 22.21 -1.17 -14.93
CA ASN A 22 23.46 -0.79 -15.60
C ASN A 22 24.15 0.35 -14.81
N PRO A 23 25.21 0.09 -14.05
CA PRO A 23 25.81 1.09 -13.17
C PRO A 23 26.60 2.20 -13.89
N PHE A 24 27.00 2.01 -15.16
CA PHE A 24 27.96 2.90 -15.81
C PHE A 24 27.47 4.36 -15.95
N PRO A 25 26.22 4.65 -16.37
CA PRO A 25 25.73 6.04 -16.45
C PRO A 25 25.76 6.76 -15.10
N PHE A 26 25.48 6.05 -14.00
CA PHE A 26 25.59 6.59 -12.65
C PHE A 26 27.04 6.87 -12.25
N LEU A 27 27.94 5.88 -12.44
CA LEU A 27 29.35 6.01 -12.09
C LEU A 27 30.05 7.14 -12.87
N LEU A 28 29.62 7.42 -14.09
CA LEU A 28 30.13 8.49 -14.93
C LEU A 28 29.45 9.85 -14.67
N GLY A 29 28.48 9.92 -13.75
CA GLY A 29 27.81 11.16 -13.35
C GLY A 29 26.75 11.67 -14.33
N TYR A 30 26.28 10.84 -15.27
CA TYR A 30 25.27 11.25 -16.25
C TYR A 30 23.83 11.11 -15.75
N ARG A 31 23.58 10.22 -14.80
CA ARG A 31 22.25 9.88 -14.28
C ARG A 31 22.32 9.52 -12.79
N GLY A 32 21.21 9.64 -12.08
CA GLY A 32 21.02 9.06 -10.76
C GLY A 32 20.98 7.52 -10.81
N ALA A 33 21.23 6.88 -9.66
CA ALA A 33 21.26 5.42 -9.58
C ALA A 33 19.89 4.77 -9.92
N GLY A 34 18.77 5.40 -9.56
CA GLY A 34 17.42 4.91 -9.88
C GLY A 34 17.12 4.91 -11.39
N GLU A 35 17.62 5.91 -12.13
CA GLU A 35 17.50 6.01 -13.59
C GLU A 35 18.28 4.93 -14.36
N CYS A 36 19.10 4.16 -13.64
CA CYS A 36 19.87 3.04 -14.20
C CYS A 36 19.16 1.69 -14.04
N VAL A 37 17.97 1.67 -13.45
CA VAL A 37 17.12 0.48 -13.28
C VAL A 37 16.12 0.44 -14.43
N ALA A 38 16.06 -0.69 -15.13
CA ALA A 38 15.09 -0.92 -16.20
C ALA A 38 14.19 -2.11 -15.87
N TYR A 39 12.88 -1.90 -15.87
CA TYR A 39 11.89 -2.96 -15.69
C TYR A 39 11.81 -3.85 -16.95
N GLN A 40 11.71 -5.16 -16.74
CA GLN A 40 11.67 -6.17 -17.80
C GLN A 40 10.32 -6.92 -17.75
N PRO A 41 9.24 -6.37 -18.35
CA PRO A 41 7.89 -6.92 -18.23
C PRO A 41 7.74 -8.33 -18.82
N GLU A 42 8.60 -8.72 -19.76
CA GLU A 42 8.57 -10.05 -20.40
C GLU A 42 9.20 -11.17 -19.54
N GLN A 43 9.82 -10.81 -18.42
CA GLN A 43 10.42 -11.78 -17.48
C GLN A 43 9.47 -12.00 -16.30
N PRO A 44 9.49 -13.19 -15.69
CA PRO A 44 8.63 -13.45 -14.53
C PRO A 44 9.11 -12.70 -13.29
N THR A 45 8.16 -12.32 -12.44
CA THR A 45 8.42 -11.94 -11.05
C THR A 45 8.71 -13.18 -10.24
N ARG A 46 9.79 -13.15 -9.46
CA ARG A 46 10.18 -14.26 -8.57
C ARG A 46 9.63 -14.01 -7.17
N ILE A 47 8.80 -14.92 -6.69
CA ILE A 47 8.25 -14.90 -5.33
C ILE A 47 9.16 -15.75 -4.44
N ILE A 48 9.87 -15.11 -3.52
CA ILE A 48 10.81 -15.74 -2.61
C ILE A 48 10.11 -15.94 -1.27
N VAL A 49 9.88 -17.20 -0.91
CA VAL A 49 9.18 -17.61 0.32
C VAL A 49 10.19 -18.17 1.30
N ILE A 50 10.43 -17.43 2.38
CA ILE A 50 11.44 -17.73 3.40
C ILE A 50 10.74 -18.20 4.69
N PRO A 51 10.95 -19.44 5.14
CA PRO A 51 10.45 -19.90 6.44
C PRO A 51 11.00 -19.06 7.60
N ARG A 52 10.13 -18.62 8.52
CA ARG A 52 10.50 -17.78 9.69
C ARG A 52 11.02 -18.59 10.87
N LYS A 53 10.57 -19.83 11.03
CA LYS A 53 10.99 -20.72 12.11
C LYS A 53 12.25 -21.47 11.68
N GLN A 54 13.24 -21.56 12.57
CA GLN A 54 14.57 -22.10 12.24
C GLN A 54 14.54 -23.58 11.81
N ASN A 55 15.33 -23.88 10.76
CA ASN A 55 16.05 -25.14 10.52
C ASN A 55 15.33 -26.40 10.01
N THR A 56 14.12 -26.33 9.43
CA THR A 56 13.52 -27.53 8.79
C THR A 56 13.10 -27.37 7.35
N GLU A 57 12.89 -26.14 6.86
CA GLU A 57 12.41 -25.91 5.49
C GLU A 57 13.37 -25.04 4.69
N GLU A 58 13.57 -25.39 3.42
CA GLU A 58 14.34 -24.62 2.46
C GLU A 58 13.56 -23.40 1.95
N VAL A 59 14.29 -22.38 1.50
CA VAL A 59 13.70 -21.24 0.78
C VAL A 59 13.06 -21.76 -0.51
N LYS A 60 11.80 -21.39 -0.73
CA LYS A 60 11.06 -21.75 -1.96
C LYS A 60 10.98 -20.54 -2.88
N ILE A 61 11.10 -20.80 -4.17
CA ILE A 61 10.96 -19.77 -5.21
C ILE A 61 9.87 -20.21 -6.15
N LEU A 62 8.91 -19.32 -6.36
CA LEU A 62 7.82 -19.46 -7.32
C LEU A 62 7.95 -18.33 -8.35
N GLU A 63 7.30 -18.49 -9.49
CA GLU A 63 7.30 -17.49 -10.54
C GLU A 63 5.87 -17.12 -10.92
N THR A 64 5.66 -15.85 -11.26
CA THR A 64 4.36 -15.35 -11.72
C THR A 64 4.53 -14.18 -12.67
N GLN A 65 3.51 -13.94 -13.49
CA GLN A 65 3.38 -12.72 -14.27
C GLN A 65 2.44 -11.77 -13.52
N SER A 66 2.97 -10.69 -12.96
CA SER A 66 2.24 -9.82 -12.01
C SER A 66 2.16 -8.35 -12.42
N GLY A 67 2.87 -7.93 -13.46
CA GLY A 67 3.28 -6.52 -13.56
C GLY A 67 4.31 -6.18 -12.47
N PHE A 68 4.52 -4.88 -12.25
CA PHE A 68 5.44 -4.39 -11.23
C PHE A 68 4.71 -4.23 -9.89
N ILE A 69 5.19 -4.91 -8.85
CA ILE A 69 4.63 -4.87 -7.50
C ILE A 69 5.41 -3.89 -6.64
N PHE A 70 4.72 -2.96 -5.98
CA PHE A 70 5.36 -1.99 -5.10
C PHE A 70 5.07 -2.25 -3.62
N HIS A 71 3.79 -2.23 -3.24
CA HIS A 71 3.35 -2.46 -1.85
C HIS A 71 2.52 -3.74 -1.71
N HIS A 72 2.62 -4.36 -0.54
CA HIS A 72 1.76 -5.47 -0.13
C HIS A 72 0.74 -5.00 0.91
N ALA A 73 -0.52 -5.39 0.75
CA ALA A 73 -1.56 -5.09 1.73
C ALA A 73 -1.47 -6.01 2.95
N ASN A 74 -1.45 -7.33 2.70
CA ASN A 74 -1.29 -8.35 3.72
C ASN A 74 -0.92 -9.69 3.07
N ALA A 75 -0.47 -10.64 3.87
CA ALA A 75 -0.43 -12.04 3.50
C ALA A 75 -1.00 -12.92 4.60
N PHE A 76 -1.53 -14.09 4.26
CA PHE A 76 -2.03 -15.06 5.23
C PHE A 76 -1.98 -16.49 4.72
N GLU A 77 -2.06 -17.43 5.66
CA GLU A 77 -2.09 -18.87 5.38
C GLU A 77 -3.50 -19.42 5.61
N GLU A 78 -4.04 -20.14 4.64
CA GLU A 78 -5.35 -20.79 4.72
C GLU A 78 -5.38 -22.01 3.79
N ASP A 79 -5.99 -23.11 4.24
CA ASP A 79 -6.13 -24.35 3.46
C ASP A 79 -4.84 -24.87 2.80
N GLY A 80 -3.71 -24.71 3.50
CA GLY A 80 -2.39 -25.16 3.02
C GLY A 80 -1.79 -24.29 1.90
N LYS A 81 -2.37 -23.12 1.63
CA LYS A 81 -1.89 -22.14 0.66
C LYS A 81 -1.52 -20.83 1.36
N ILE A 82 -0.76 -19.99 0.65
CA ILE A 82 -0.47 -18.62 1.08
C ILE A 82 -1.20 -17.67 0.15
N TYR A 83 -1.90 -16.70 0.70
CA TYR A 83 -2.54 -15.61 -0.02
C TYR A 83 -1.75 -14.33 0.21
N VAL A 84 -1.47 -13.57 -0.84
CA VAL A 84 -0.78 -12.28 -0.75
C VAL A 84 -1.53 -11.25 -1.57
N ASP A 85 -1.98 -10.19 -0.92
CA ASP A 85 -2.64 -9.06 -1.58
C ASP A 85 -1.63 -7.96 -1.85
N SER A 86 -1.56 -7.45 -3.08
CA SER A 86 -0.51 -6.53 -3.52
C SER A 86 -1.04 -5.49 -4.50
N ILE A 87 -0.39 -4.32 -4.50
CA ILE A 87 -0.59 -3.29 -5.52
C ILE A 87 0.35 -3.56 -6.69
N CYS A 88 -0.26 -3.78 -7.85
CA CYS A 88 0.42 -4.07 -9.10
C CYS A 88 0.21 -2.95 -10.11
N TYR A 89 1.24 -2.67 -10.89
CA TYR A 89 1.23 -1.77 -12.03
C TYR A 89 1.52 -2.58 -13.30
N GLU A 90 0.66 -2.50 -14.31
CA GLU A 90 0.88 -3.19 -15.59
C GLU A 90 2.21 -2.78 -16.23
N SER A 91 2.54 -1.49 -16.14
CA SER A 91 3.82 -0.94 -16.58
C SER A 91 4.27 0.17 -15.64
N LEU A 92 5.59 0.36 -15.56
CA LEU A 92 6.17 1.56 -14.99
C LEU A 92 6.71 2.43 -16.12
N PRO A 93 6.48 3.76 -16.08
CA PRO A 93 7.23 4.66 -16.93
C PRO A 93 8.73 4.53 -16.59
N ALA A 94 9.57 4.51 -17.62
CA ALA A 94 11.01 4.60 -17.41
C ALA A 94 11.33 5.93 -16.72
N ILE A 95 12.24 5.92 -15.74
CA ILE A 95 12.76 7.16 -15.17
C ILE A 95 13.74 7.73 -16.21
N GLU A 96 13.21 8.59 -17.08
CA GLU A 96 13.96 9.18 -18.18
C GLU A 96 14.70 10.44 -17.72
N THR A 97 15.96 10.57 -18.15
CA THR A 97 16.78 11.73 -17.81
C THR A 97 16.22 12.99 -18.43
N GLY A 98 16.04 14.02 -17.60
CA GLY A 98 15.47 15.29 -18.00
C GLY A 98 13.95 15.38 -17.86
N THR A 99 13.28 14.33 -17.38
CA THR A 99 11.86 14.41 -16.97
C THR A 99 11.74 15.02 -15.57
N ASP A 100 10.78 15.94 -15.40
CA ASP A 100 10.41 16.51 -14.10
C ASP A 100 9.05 15.96 -13.68
N PHE A 101 8.94 15.50 -12.42
CA PHE A 101 7.69 15.00 -11.86
C PHE A 101 6.54 16.02 -11.91
N ARG A 102 6.86 17.32 -12.04
CA ARG A 102 5.88 18.41 -12.21
C ARG A 102 5.14 18.38 -13.55
N GLU A 103 5.67 17.67 -14.53
CA GLU A 103 5.15 17.62 -15.91
C GLU A 103 4.45 16.30 -16.25
N ILE A 104 4.32 15.38 -15.28
CA ILE A 104 3.74 14.05 -15.49
C ILE A 104 2.26 14.16 -15.89
N ASP A 105 1.91 13.55 -17.03
CA ASP A 105 0.52 13.26 -17.39
C ASP A 105 0.13 11.85 -16.90
N MET A 106 -0.57 11.81 -15.76
CA MET A 106 -1.03 10.57 -15.13
C MET A 106 -1.89 9.70 -16.05
N ASN A 107 -2.54 10.26 -17.09
CA ASN A 107 -3.34 9.46 -18.01
C ASN A 107 -2.50 8.52 -18.90
N THR A 108 -1.19 8.77 -18.98
CA THR A 108 -0.25 7.95 -19.76
C THR A 108 0.38 6.82 -18.94
N ASN A 109 0.16 6.81 -17.61
CA ASN A 109 0.74 5.83 -16.70
C ASN A 109 -0.31 4.82 -16.25
N ALA A 110 0.11 3.56 -16.12
CA ALA A 110 -0.75 2.52 -15.57
C ALA A 110 -1.14 2.86 -14.12
N PRO A 111 -2.41 2.67 -13.72
CA PRO A 111 -2.82 2.83 -12.33
C PRO A 111 -2.25 1.70 -11.46
N GLY A 112 -2.07 1.98 -10.17
CA GLY A 112 -1.91 0.93 -9.16
C GLY A 112 -3.25 0.23 -8.94
N GLN A 113 -3.24 -1.10 -8.96
CA GLN A 113 -4.45 -1.91 -8.81
C GLN A 113 -4.22 -3.07 -7.83
N LEU A 114 -5.27 -3.49 -7.14
CA LEU A 114 -5.18 -4.55 -6.14
C LEU A 114 -5.34 -5.94 -6.77
N TRP A 115 -4.39 -6.82 -6.47
CA TRP A 115 -4.38 -8.21 -6.89
C TRP A 115 -4.13 -9.14 -5.71
N ARG A 116 -4.71 -10.34 -5.77
CA ARG A 116 -4.45 -11.46 -4.85
C ARG A 116 -3.65 -12.54 -5.55
N PHE A 117 -2.51 -12.92 -4.98
CA PHE A 117 -1.71 -14.06 -5.40
C PHE A 117 -1.94 -15.22 -4.44
N THR A 118 -2.32 -16.38 -4.98
CA THR A 118 -2.47 -17.62 -4.21
C THR A 118 -1.30 -18.54 -4.54
N LEU A 119 -0.45 -18.81 -3.55
CA LEU A 119 0.74 -19.63 -3.65
C LEU A 119 0.44 -21.04 -3.15
N ASN A 120 0.64 -22.04 -4.01
CA ASN A 120 0.68 -23.43 -3.59
C ASN A 120 2.14 -23.89 -3.54
N LEU A 121 2.68 -24.02 -2.32
CA LEU A 121 4.09 -24.37 -2.13
C LEU A 121 4.41 -25.84 -2.51
N THR A 122 3.42 -26.72 -2.45
CA THR A 122 3.57 -28.15 -2.77
C THR A 122 3.56 -28.37 -4.28
N GLU A 123 2.59 -27.78 -4.98
CA GLU A 123 2.48 -27.88 -6.44
C GLU A 123 3.41 -26.92 -7.17
N LYS A 124 4.00 -25.96 -6.45
CA LYS A 124 4.83 -24.87 -6.98
C LYS A 124 4.10 -24.02 -8.01
N THR A 125 2.85 -23.70 -7.73
CA THR A 125 1.98 -22.90 -8.61
C THR A 125 1.58 -21.58 -7.96
N VAL A 126 1.31 -20.59 -8.80
CA VAL A 126 0.80 -19.27 -8.40
C VAL A 126 -0.43 -18.97 -9.24
N ALA A 127 -1.57 -18.73 -8.59
CA ALA A 127 -2.75 -18.15 -9.23
C ALA A 127 -2.84 -16.67 -8.88
N SER A 128 -3.25 -15.84 -9.84
CA SER A 128 -3.51 -14.42 -9.61
C SER A 128 -4.99 -14.10 -9.81
N GLN A 129 -5.52 -13.20 -9.00
CA GLN A 129 -6.89 -12.72 -9.05
C GLN A 129 -6.91 -11.21 -8.95
N PHE A 130 -7.58 -10.56 -9.90
CA PHE A 130 -7.84 -9.12 -9.86
C PHE A 130 -8.94 -8.80 -8.83
N LEU A 131 -8.71 -7.78 -7.99
CA LEU A 131 -9.61 -7.42 -6.89
C LEU A 131 -10.20 -6.02 -7.02
N GLU A 132 -9.43 -5.04 -7.49
CA GLU A 132 -9.86 -3.63 -7.60
C GLU A 132 -9.35 -2.98 -8.88
N GLU A 133 -10.27 -2.33 -9.62
CA GLU A 133 -9.95 -1.63 -10.86
C GLU A 133 -9.54 -0.17 -10.65
N ARG A 134 -10.12 0.48 -9.65
CA ARG A 134 -9.83 1.86 -9.29
C ARG A 134 -8.35 2.01 -8.96
N CYS A 135 -7.75 3.08 -9.48
CA CYS A 135 -6.40 3.47 -9.11
C CYS A 135 -6.29 3.63 -7.60
N CYS A 136 -5.45 2.81 -6.97
CA CYS A 136 -5.31 2.74 -5.53
C CYS A 136 -3.86 2.44 -5.11
N GLU A 137 -3.50 2.92 -3.93
CA GLU A 137 -2.18 2.78 -3.31
C GLU A 137 -2.25 2.96 -1.80
N PHE A 138 -1.16 2.62 -1.11
CA PHE A 138 -1.03 2.70 0.35
C PHE A 138 -2.11 1.87 1.07
N PRO A 139 -2.14 0.55 0.85
CA PRO A 139 -3.06 -0.33 1.56
C PRO A 139 -2.73 -0.38 3.06
N ILE A 140 -3.77 -0.32 3.89
CA ILE A 140 -3.67 -0.55 5.34
C ILE A 140 -4.82 -1.44 5.81
N ILE A 141 -4.54 -2.26 6.82
CA ILE A 141 -5.50 -3.18 7.45
C ILE A 141 -5.53 -2.93 8.96
N ASN A 142 -6.42 -3.62 9.66
CA ASN A 142 -6.32 -3.69 11.11
C ASN A 142 -4.97 -4.31 11.52
N PRO A 143 -4.16 -3.66 12.37
CA PRO A 143 -2.85 -4.18 12.77
C PRO A 143 -2.91 -5.55 13.47
N ASN A 144 -4.04 -5.90 14.08
CA ASN A 144 -4.24 -7.21 14.71
C ASN A 144 -4.42 -8.35 13.68
N SER A 145 -4.64 -8.03 12.40
CA SER A 145 -4.84 -8.99 11.31
C SER A 145 -3.60 -9.18 10.43
N VAL A 146 -2.49 -8.50 10.72
CA VAL A 146 -1.24 -8.63 9.95
C VAL A 146 -0.73 -10.06 10.00
N GLY A 147 -0.56 -10.67 8.82
CA GLY A 147 -0.15 -12.06 8.68
C GLY A 147 -1.28 -13.09 8.77
N HIS A 148 -2.50 -12.67 9.08
CA HIS A 148 -3.66 -13.53 9.32
C HIS A 148 -4.79 -13.24 8.32
N PRO A 149 -5.74 -14.19 8.14
CA PRO A 149 -6.95 -13.91 7.37
C PRO A 149 -7.63 -12.64 7.89
N TYR A 150 -8.04 -11.78 6.97
CA TYR A 150 -8.56 -10.45 7.27
C TYR A 150 -9.70 -10.12 6.31
N ARG A 151 -10.61 -9.27 6.76
CA ARG A 151 -11.82 -8.92 6.03
C ARG A 151 -11.80 -7.51 5.48
N TYR A 152 -11.17 -6.54 6.15
CA TYR A 152 -11.28 -5.13 5.76
C TYR A 152 -9.95 -4.54 5.33
N LEU A 153 -9.93 -3.99 4.12
CA LEU A 153 -8.84 -3.20 3.57
C LEU A 153 -9.26 -1.74 3.49
N PHE A 154 -8.39 -0.83 3.92
CA PHE A 154 -8.52 0.60 3.66
C PHE A 154 -7.36 1.04 2.76
N ILE A 155 -7.63 1.83 1.74
CA ILE A 155 -6.63 2.17 0.74
C ILE A 155 -6.88 3.57 0.17
N GLY A 156 -5.80 4.32 -0.08
CA GLY A 156 -5.90 5.59 -0.79
C GLY A 156 -6.27 5.33 -2.24
N ALA A 157 -7.21 6.09 -2.80
CA ALA A 157 -7.69 5.86 -4.15
C ALA A 157 -8.02 7.15 -4.91
N ALA A 158 -8.00 7.05 -6.24
CA ALA A 158 -8.49 8.10 -7.13
C ALA A 158 -10.01 8.30 -6.94
N ASP A 159 -10.48 9.54 -7.11
CA ASP A 159 -11.92 9.86 -7.07
C ASP A 159 -12.70 9.20 -8.21
N ARG A 160 -12.11 9.17 -9.41
CA ARG A 160 -12.69 8.45 -10.54
C ARG A 160 -12.58 6.92 -10.36
N PRO A 161 -13.59 6.15 -10.79
CA PRO A 161 -13.59 4.70 -10.63
C PRO A 161 -12.59 3.97 -11.54
N THR A 162 -12.13 4.59 -12.64
CA THR A 162 -11.24 3.96 -13.61
C THR A 162 -10.14 4.93 -14.07
N GLY A 163 -9.03 4.37 -14.57
CA GLY A 163 -7.87 5.14 -15.00
C GLY A 163 -7.04 5.72 -13.84
N ASN A 164 -5.87 6.27 -14.15
CA ASN A 164 -4.89 6.69 -13.16
C ASN A 164 -4.98 8.19 -12.79
N ALA A 165 -5.07 8.53 -11.52
CA ALA A 165 -5.15 9.92 -11.07
C ALA A 165 -4.55 10.07 -9.67
N PRO A 166 -4.23 11.30 -9.23
CA PRO A 166 -3.85 11.53 -7.85
C PRO A 166 -4.88 10.96 -6.87
N LEU A 167 -4.41 10.51 -5.72
CA LEU A 167 -5.28 9.96 -4.68
C LEU A 167 -6.10 11.10 -4.06
N GLN A 168 -7.42 10.97 -4.08
CA GLN A 168 -8.34 12.01 -3.59
C GLN A 168 -9.42 11.44 -2.65
N GLY A 169 -9.38 10.15 -2.34
CA GLY A 169 -10.32 9.55 -1.40
C GLY A 169 -9.77 8.30 -0.73
N ILE A 170 -10.48 7.83 0.29
CA ILE A 170 -10.21 6.57 0.98
C ILE A 170 -11.28 5.56 0.56
N LEU A 171 -10.83 4.43 0.03
CA LEU A 171 -11.65 3.28 -0.30
C LEU A 171 -11.53 2.25 0.83
N LYS A 172 -12.67 1.76 1.32
CA LYS A 172 -12.78 0.57 2.16
C LYS A 172 -13.34 -0.57 1.32
N ILE A 173 -12.70 -1.73 1.39
CA ILE A 173 -13.14 -2.96 0.72
C ILE A 173 -13.41 -4.02 1.79
N ASP A 174 -14.61 -4.61 1.76
CA ASP A 174 -14.90 -5.87 2.45
C ASP A 174 -14.47 -7.03 1.53
N MET A 175 -13.40 -7.72 1.89
CA MET A 175 -12.76 -8.76 1.07
C MET A 175 -13.59 -10.04 0.95
N GLU A 176 -14.56 -10.25 1.84
CA GLU A 176 -15.47 -11.40 1.80
C GLU A 176 -16.66 -11.14 0.88
N THR A 177 -17.37 -10.03 1.09
CA THR A 177 -18.59 -9.70 0.33
C THR A 177 -18.30 -8.92 -0.95
N LYS A 178 -17.09 -8.38 -1.09
CA LYS A 178 -16.64 -7.47 -2.16
C LYS A 178 -17.37 -6.12 -2.18
N THR A 179 -18.07 -5.77 -1.09
CA THR A 179 -18.74 -4.47 -0.99
C THR A 179 -17.73 -3.38 -0.65
N GLN A 180 -18.01 -2.17 -1.15
CA GLN A 180 -17.10 -1.04 -1.03
C GLN A 180 -17.78 0.16 -0.40
N GLN A 181 -17.01 0.94 0.35
CA GLN A 181 -17.37 2.27 0.80
C GLN A 181 -16.28 3.24 0.37
N PHE A 182 -16.66 4.42 -0.10
CA PHE A 182 -15.71 5.41 -0.60
C PHE A 182 -16.00 6.76 0.02
N TRP A 183 -14.98 7.37 0.62
CA TRP A 183 -15.01 8.74 1.07
C TRP A 183 -14.09 9.59 0.18
N SER A 184 -14.62 10.67 -0.38
CA SER A 184 -13.87 11.57 -1.28
C SER A 184 -13.60 12.93 -0.66
N ALA A 185 -12.39 13.42 -0.87
CA ALA A 185 -11.97 14.80 -0.61
C ALA A 185 -11.89 15.64 -1.91
N ALA A 186 -12.24 15.06 -3.07
CA ALA A 186 -12.27 15.77 -4.33
C ALA A 186 -13.23 16.99 -4.31
N PRO A 187 -13.05 17.99 -5.17
CA PRO A 187 -12.04 18.08 -6.24
C PRO A 187 -10.73 18.76 -5.80
N LYS A 188 -10.66 19.32 -4.59
CA LYS A 188 -9.50 20.09 -4.11
C LYS A 188 -8.72 19.42 -3.00
N GLY A 189 -9.23 18.35 -2.42
CA GLY A 189 -8.52 17.52 -1.45
C GLY A 189 -7.73 16.40 -2.13
N PHE A 190 -6.57 16.11 -1.56
CA PHE A 190 -5.68 15.02 -1.95
C PHE A 190 -5.23 14.28 -0.70
N VAL A 191 -5.38 12.96 -0.69
CA VAL A 191 -5.14 12.13 0.50
C VAL A 191 -3.72 11.54 0.47
N ASN A 192 -3.15 11.31 1.65
CA ASN A 192 -1.94 10.51 1.83
C ASN A 192 -2.32 9.07 2.25
N GLU A 193 -1.33 8.28 2.67
CA GLU A 193 -1.56 6.95 3.28
C GLU A 193 -2.56 7.03 4.45
N PRO A 194 -3.63 6.22 4.43
CA PRO A 194 -4.49 6.05 5.59
C PRO A 194 -3.79 5.19 6.67
N MET A 195 -4.13 5.45 7.93
CA MET A 195 -3.77 4.59 9.07
C MET A 195 -5.04 4.10 9.76
N PHE A 196 -5.11 2.82 10.11
CA PHE A 196 -6.19 2.28 10.93
C PHE A 196 -5.79 2.21 12.39
N VAL A 197 -6.64 2.74 13.28
CA VAL A 197 -6.47 2.70 14.73
C VAL A 197 -7.67 1.97 15.34
N PRO A 198 -7.50 0.74 15.87
CA PRO A 198 -8.61 0.00 16.45
C PRO A 198 -9.14 0.70 17.70
N ARG A 199 -10.46 0.66 17.89
CA ARG A 199 -11.07 1.10 19.15
C ARG A 199 -10.62 0.16 20.27
N PRO A 200 -10.36 0.67 21.49
CA PRO A 200 -10.09 -0.21 22.63
C PRO A 200 -11.23 -1.21 22.83
N ASN A 201 -10.88 -2.50 22.95
CA ASN A 201 -11.83 -3.61 23.08
C ASN A 201 -12.78 -3.81 21.87
N ALA A 202 -12.38 -3.36 20.67
CA ALA A 202 -13.09 -3.65 19.43
C ALA A 202 -13.28 -5.17 19.23
N GLU A 203 -14.51 -5.59 18.99
CA GLU A 203 -14.83 -6.98 18.62
C GLU A 203 -14.86 -7.17 17.09
N ARG A 204 -15.21 -6.12 16.35
CA ARG A 204 -15.19 -6.11 14.88
C ARG A 204 -13.85 -5.63 14.36
N GLU A 205 -13.39 -6.23 13.27
CA GLU A 205 -12.11 -5.89 12.63
C GLU A 205 -12.08 -4.43 12.13
N ASP A 206 -13.21 -3.85 11.71
CA ASP A 206 -13.33 -2.46 11.25
C ASP A 206 -13.78 -1.46 12.32
N ASP A 207 -13.96 -1.89 13.58
CA ASP A 207 -14.33 -0.97 14.67
C ASP A 207 -13.12 -0.19 15.16
N GLY A 208 -12.99 1.03 14.63
CA GLY A 208 -11.88 1.91 14.90
C GLY A 208 -11.99 3.18 14.07
N TRP A 209 -10.86 3.83 13.87
CA TRP A 209 -10.75 5.06 13.11
C TRP A 209 -9.77 4.91 11.97
N VAL A 210 -10.10 5.54 10.85
CA VAL A 210 -9.16 5.70 9.73
C VAL A 210 -8.69 7.14 9.72
N LEU A 211 -7.39 7.33 9.90
CA LEU A 211 -6.74 8.64 9.96
C LEU A 211 -6.02 8.86 8.62
N THR A 212 -6.19 10.03 8.01
CA THR A 212 -5.45 10.40 6.81
C THR A 212 -5.13 11.89 6.80
N LEU A 213 -3.92 12.24 6.35
CA LEU A 213 -3.58 13.63 6.03
C LEU A 213 -4.15 14.00 4.66
N VAL A 214 -4.87 15.11 4.63
CA VAL A 214 -5.52 15.62 3.42
C VAL A 214 -4.94 16.98 3.10
N TYR A 215 -4.31 17.12 1.95
CA TYR A 215 -3.93 18.42 1.42
C TYR A 215 -5.15 19.06 0.75
N ASP A 216 -5.53 20.25 1.22
CA ASP A 216 -6.56 21.09 0.63
C ASP A 216 -5.91 22.17 -0.25
N ALA A 217 -6.03 21.97 -1.57
CA ALA A 217 -5.51 22.88 -2.57
C ALA A 217 -6.26 24.22 -2.64
N SER A 218 -7.46 24.33 -2.07
CA SER A 218 -8.21 25.59 -2.07
C SER A 218 -7.63 26.61 -1.08
N HIS A 219 -7.05 26.14 0.03
CA HIS A 219 -6.45 26.99 1.06
C HIS A 219 -4.93 26.82 1.18
N HIS A 220 -4.35 25.87 0.45
CA HIS A 220 -2.94 25.48 0.56
C HIS A 220 -2.58 25.12 2.01
N ARG A 221 -3.38 24.22 2.59
CA ARG A 221 -3.27 23.73 3.97
C ARG A 221 -3.47 22.22 4.01
N SER A 222 -3.13 21.61 5.13
CA SER A 222 -3.40 20.20 5.36
C SER A 222 -4.28 20.01 6.58
N ASP A 223 -5.16 19.02 6.52
CA ASP A 223 -5.99 18.57 7.64
C ASP A 223 -5.61 17.15 8.00
N LEU A 224 -5.60 16.81 9.29
CA LEU A 224 -5.73 15.42 9.70
C LEU A 224 -7.23 15.09 9.77
N VAL A 225 -7.68 14.20 8.90
CA VAL A 225 -9.06 13.75 8.83
C VAL A 225 -9.21 12.42 9.55
N ILE A 226 -10.23 12.30 10.40
CA ILE A 226 -10.57 11.09 11.13
C ILE A 226 -11.93 10.60 10.64
N LEU A 227 -11.97 9.39 10.07
CA LEU A 227 -13.15 8.71 9.58
C LEU A 227 -13.53 7.57 10.55
N ASP A 228 -14.81 7.20 10.58
CA ASP A 228 -15.28 5.99 11.25
C ASP A 228 -14.94 4.76 10.39
N GLY A 229 -14.16 3.81 10.92
CA GLY A 229 -13.79 2.60 10.21
C GLY A 229 -14.99 1.74 9.78
N CYS A 230 -16.12 1.80 10.51
CA CYS A 230 -17.33 1.04 10.19
C CYS A 230 -18.10 1.62 8.99
N ASP A 231 -18.13 2.94 8.86
CA ASP A 231 -18.86 3.65 7.82
C ASP A 231 -18.11 4.90 7.34
N LEU A 232 -17.37 4.76 6.24
CA LEU A 232 -16.69 5.89 5.59
C LEU A 232 -17.69 6.89 4.97
N THR A 233 -18.92 6.45 4.65
CA THR A 233 -19.89 7.26 3.89
C THR A 233 -20.56 8.33 4.73
N SER A 234 -20.60 8.14 6.06
CA SER A 234 -20.99 9.16 7.04
C SER A 234 -20.03 10.37 7.06
N GLY A 235 -18.87 10.23 6.43
CA GLY A 235 -17.85 11.27 6.39
C GLY A 235 -17.06 11.36 7.70
N PRO A 236 -16.30 12.45 7.88
CA PRO A 236 -15.36 12.55 8.99
C PRO A 236 -16.04 12.82 10.31
N VAL A 237 -15.68 12.02 11.31
CA VAL A 237 -16.07 12.25 12.71
C VAL A 237 -15.31 13.44 13.31
N ALA A 238 -14.12 13.74 12.79
CA ALA A 238 -13.35 14.92 13.15
C ALA A 238 -12.41 15.35 12.04
N ARG A 239 -12.05 16.64 12.04
CA ARG A 239 -10.99 17.23 11.22
C ARG A 239 -10.13 18.14 12.08
N LEU A 240 -8.81 17.97 12.01
CA LEU A 240 -7.85 18.82 12.69
C LEU A 240 -7.16 19.69 11.64
N HIS A 241 -7.49 20.97 11.63
CA HIS A 241 -6.98 21.94 10.68
C HIS A 241 -5.58 22.41 11.04
N LEU A 242 -4.61 22.21 10.13
CA LEU A 242 -3.25 22.73 10.33
C LEU A 242 -3.14 24.15 9.78
N LYS A 243 -2.22 24.93 10.36
CA LYS A 243 -1.96 26.32 9.96
C LYS A 243 -1.07 26.44 8.73
N HIS A 244 -0.59 25.33 8.18
CA HIS A 244 0.25 25.22 6.99
C HIS A 244 -0.08 23.94 6.21
N HIS A 245 0.45 23.79 5.00
CA HIS A 245 0.41 22.50 4.31
C HIS A 245 1.54 21.59 4.83
N ILE A 246 1.35 20.29 4.66
CA ILE A 246 2.38 19.28 4.72
C ILE A 246 2.56 18.79 3.28
N PRO A 247 3.78 18.81 2.71
CA PRO A 247 4.04 18.21 1.40
C PRO A 247 3.61 16.74 1.39
N TYR A 248 3.21 16.21 0.24
CA TYR A 248 2.83 14.80 0.11
C TYR A 248 3.92 13.90 0.67
N GLY A 249 3.56 13.10 1.66
CA GLY A 249 4.46 12.22 2.38
C GLY A 249 4.50 10.82 1.77
N LEU A 250 5.13 9.91 2.51
CA LEU A 250 5.10 8.48 2.23
C LEU A 250 4.38 7.80 3.40
N HIS A 251 5.10 6.98 4.16
CA HIS A 251 4.52 6.13 5.18
C HIS A 251 4.46 6.76 6.57
N GLY A 252 3.53 6.27 7.37
CA GLY A 252 3.39 6.57 8.80
C GLY A 252 3.15 5.32 9.63
N SER A 253 3.09 5.49 10.95
CA SER A 253 2.62 4.45 11.86
C SER A 253 1.94 5.07 13.07
N TRP A 254 1.03 4.32 13.67
CA TRP A 254 0.40 4.68 14.93
C TRP A 254 1.10 3.97 16.10
N SER A 255 1.34 4.70 17.18
CA SER A 255 1.77 4.15 18.46
C SER A 255 0.70 4.44 19.50
N GLY A 256 0.22 3.39 20.19
CA GLY A 256 -0.66 3.55 21.35
C GLY A 256 0.07 4.16 22.57
N GLU A 257 1.39 4.20 22.53
CA GLU A 257 2.24 4.86 23.52
C GLU A 257 2.73 6.21 22.99
N LEU A 258 2.78 7.22 23.87
CA LEU A 258 3.41 8.49 23.56
C LEU A 258 4.94 8.28 23.49
N LEU A 259 5.48 8.27 22.28
CA LEU A 259 6.92 8.26 22.06
C LEU A 259 7.45 9.70 22.12
N GLY A 260 7.99 10.10 23.27
CA GLY A 260 8.55 11.43 23.51
C GLY A 260 9.31 11.51 24.84
N VAL A 261 10.17 12.53 24.97
CA VAL A 261 10.92 12.78 26.22
C VAL A 261 9.92 13.10 27.33
N GLY A 262 9.97 12.32 28.41
CA GLY A 262 8.95 12.30 29.46
C GLY A 262 8.49 13.68 29.93
N LEU A 263 7.21 13.97 29.73
CA LEU A 263 6.48 14.84 30.63
C LEU A 263 6.25 14.03 31.92
N ASN A 264 7.28 13.95 32.76
CA ASN A 264 7.08 13.57 34.14
C ASN A 264 6.06 14.55 34.73
N GLN A 265 4.96 13.98 35.23
CA GLN A 265 4.07 14.51 36.26
C GLN A 265 4.19 16.02 36.54
N VAL A 266 3.24 16.80 36.02
CA VAL A 266 2.77 17.97 36.76
C VAL A 266 1.54 17.50 37.53
N GLU A 267 1.79 16.88 38.68
CA GLU A 267 0.79 16.83 39.75
C GLU A 267 0.65 18.25 40.32
N GLY A 268 -0.59 18.71 40.42
CA GLY A 268 -1.02 19.88 41.17
C GLY A 268 -2.26 19.52 41.98
#